data_AF-A0A085ZH48-F1
#
_entry.id   AF-A0A085ZH48-F1
#
_cell.length_a   1.000
_cell.length_b   1.000
_cell.length_c   1.000
_cell.angle_alpha   90.00
_cell.angle_beta   90.00
_cell.angle_gamma   90.00
#
_symmetry.space_group_name_H-M   'P 1'
#
loop_
_entity.id
_entity.type
_entity.pdbx_description
1 polymer ?
#
loop_
_entity_poly.entity_id
_entity_poly.type
_entity_poly.pdbx_seq_one_letter_code
_entity_poly.pdbx_strand_id
1 'polypeptide(L)'
;MEDQNTSAHDRKLSEKRAEKQKKANEDSPLEKREMVLHGAKLKCPYAQAPGKLKVTSNEINLQDKLFATEGDGNNMVNLKFKGTCGHPKWPAKNMSPPPCMSVIKLSPWQNLGSTVVQKQTVLVKESFIFCDPTPNVAFAKPIPMEDRILALLDDVYTVSVYYNDVKIDPESFVFISSEPAMPKIRIEVYIGKDCIHKSLRFRLKTEFKFTASATLYDRNDVDYFPAKSDGGNAFMIANKGKTKWDVDFRGLFRGGTATVEIWNEAKTSVLSSFQFYIRGKNPTKEVIKKYMNDKGYLKYWPVYRMILHESGSEFHPVVRQFWDPEFVGKGESRKEAVYGPSGRVYESKGIPNYGEPDGWGMCQIDFTYEKREKTDQDYITRINKNPNYIWNWKENLSIKMDKKISDKLDAAKKYLEKLLKKCNYSVKPTEQKEGNLTYKWCPTTIPGLSHLNRYMPQKADNSSVKSLLDAEFIKLYNGGHYLSNIDSNGNATFKNYEEYKGIKIYYVKKISDINE
;
A
#
# COMPACT_ATOMS: atom_id res chain seq x y z
N MET A 1 -6.72 -21.51 -42.01
CA MET A 1 -7.47 -20.72 -41.04
C MET A 1 -8.02 -21.69 -39.99
N GLU A 2 -7.14 -22.32 -39.20
CA GLU A 2 -7.54 -23.44 -38.31
C GLU A 2 -6.79 -23.54 -36.96
N ASP A 3 -5.92 -22.58 -36.59
CA ASP A 3 -5.08 -22.71 -35.38
C ASP A 3 -5.45 -21.80 -34.19
N GLN A 4 -6.54 -21.02 -34.25
CA GLN A 4 -6.90 -20.11 -33.15
C GLN A 4 -7.89 -20.69 -32.12
N ASN A 5 -8.59 -21.79 -32.41
CA ASN A 5 -9.62 -22.34 -31.51
C ASN A 5 -9.08 -23.36 -30.47
N THR A 6 -7.92 -23.95 -30.69
CA THR A 6 -7.31 -24.93 -29.76
C THR A 6 -6.71 -24.25 -28.52
N SER A 7 -6.05 -23.10 -28.71
CA SER A 7 -5.44 -22.28 -27.66
C SER A 7 -6.44 -21.82 -26.57
N ALA A 8 -7.63 -21.36 -26.97
CA ALA A 8 -8.64 -20.88 -26.03
C ALA A 8 -9.32 -22.01 -25.24
N HIS A 9 -9.46 -23.20 -25.85
CA HIS A 9 -9.98 -24.39 -25.20
C HIS A 9 -9.02 -24.93 -24.14
N ASP A 10 -7.72 -24.99 -24.46
CA ASP A 10 -6.69 -25.49 -23.54
C ASP A 10 -6.49 -24.56 -22.34
N ARG A 11 -6.64 -23.25 -22.53
CA ARG A 11 -6.61 -22.27 -21.43
C ARG A 11 -7.79 -22.42 -20.47
N LYS A 12 -9.00 -22.64 -20.98
CA LYS A 12 -10.18 -22.92 -20.13
C LYS A 12 -10.06 -24.26 -19.39
N LEU A 13 -9.42 -25.25 -20.02
CA LEU A 13 -9.19 -26.55 -19.40
C LEU A 13 -8.16 -26.47 -18.27
N SER A 14 -7.09 -25.67 -18.43
CA SER A 14 -6.08 -25.44 -17.39
C SER A 14 -6.64 -24.61 -16.22
N GLU A 15 -7.45 -23.58 -16.50
CA GLU A 15 -8.18 -22.81 -15.48
C GLU A 15 -9.11 -23.71 -14.65
N LYS A 16 -9.90 -24.58 -15.29
CA LYS A 16 -10.74 -25.56 -14.58
C LYS A 16 -9.95 -26.59 -13.77
N ARG A 17 -8.79 -27.03 -14.26
CA ARG A 17 -7.89 -27.95 -13.51
C ARG A 17 -7.31 -27.25 -12.27
N ALA A 18 -6.88 -26.00 -12.39
CA ALA A 18 -6.36 -25.20 -11.29
C ALA A 18 -7.44 -24.88 -10.24
N GLU A 19 -8.66 -24.59 -10.67
CA GLU A 19 -9.80 -24.36 -9.78
C GLU A 19 -10.21 -25.63 -9.04
N LYS A 20 -10.17 -26.80 -9.71
CA LYS A 20 -10.40 -28.10 -9.09
C LYS A 20 -9.28 -28.48 -8.10
N GLN A 21 -8.03 -28.11 -8.39
CA GLN A 21 -6.90 -28.28 -7.47
C GLN A 21 -7.01 -27.36 -6.24
N LYS A 22 -7.46 -26.12 -6.41
CA LYS A 22 -7.75 -25.20 -5.29
C LYS A 22 -8.87 -25.73 -4.40
N LYS A 23 -9.99 -26.16 -4.98
CA LYS A 23 -11.08 -26.78 -4.21
C LYS A 23 -10.65 -28.05 -3.49
N ALA A 24 -9.84 -28.91 -4.13
CA ALA A 24 -9.29 -30.10 -3.48
C ALA A 24 -8.34 -29.78 -2.32
N ASN A 25 -7.61 -28.66 -2.39
CA ASN A 25 -6.74 -28.20 -1.30
C ASN A 25 -7.51 -27.49 -0.17
N GLU A 26 -8.64 -26.84 -0.47
CA GLU A 26 -9.52 -26.18 0.51
C GLU A 26 -10.42 -27.18 1.26
N ASP A 27 -10.85 -28.28 0.62
CA ASP A 27 -11.65 -29.36 1.23
C ASP A 27 -10.79 -30.47 1.87
N SER A 28 -9.46 -30.37 1.83
CA SER A 28 -8.59 -31.33 2.49
C SER A 28 -8.66 -31.15 4.02
N PRO A 29 -8.82 -32.24 4.81
CA PRO A 29 -8.77 -32.16 6.26
C PRO A 29 -7.50 -31.42 6.73
N LEU A 30 -7.66 -30.49 7.68
CA LEU A 30 -6.56 -29.73 8.31
C LEU A 30 -5.44 -30.65 8.85
N GLU A 31 -5.81 -31.87 9.28
CA GLU A 31 -4.90 -32.94 9.66
C GLU A 31 -4.79 -33.97 8.52
N LYS A 32 -3.63 -33.99 7.85
CA LYS A 32 -3.34 -34.95 6.75
C LYS A 32 -2.80 -36.29 7.25
N ARG A 33 -2.43 -36.39 8.54
CA ARG A 33 -1.91 -37.62 9.16
C ARG A 33 -3.04 -38.59 9.51
N GLU A 34 -2.75 -39.88 9.44
CA GLU A 34 -3.71 -40.93 9.82
C GLU A 34 -3.99 -40.87 11.31
N MET A 35 -5.25 -40.68 11.70
CA MET A 35 -5.64 -40.63 13.11
C MET A 35 -5.77 -42.04 13.72
N VAL A 36 -5.52 -42.16 15.02
CA VAL A 36 -5.63 -43.43 15.74
C VAL A 36 -7.07 -43.66 16.17
N LEU A 37 -7.58 -44.85 15.87
CA LEU A 37 -8.96 -45.26 16.16
C LEU A 37 -9.02 -46.26 17.32
N HIS A 38 -10.22 -46.39 17.89
CA HIS A 38 -10.53 -47.44 18.85
C HIS A 38 -10.15 -48.84 18.31
N GLY A 39 -9.45 -49.61 19.14
CA GLY A 39 -8.95 -50.94 18.79
C GLY A 39 -7.55 -50.97 18.18
N ALA A 40 -6.86 -49.82 18.07
CA ALA A 40 -5.48 -49.75 17.59
C ALA A 40 -4.54 -50.69 18.39
N LYS A 41 -3.58 -51.30 17.69
CA LYS A 41 -2.61 -52.23 18.28
C LYS A 41 -1.28 -51.52 18.51
N LEU A 42 -0.80 -51.55 19.75
CA LEU A 42 0.51 -51.01 20.12
C LEU A 42 1.49 -52.14 20.39
N LYS A 43 2.75 -51.95 19.95
CA LYS A 43 3.84 -52.87 20.22
C LYS A 43 4.72 -52.32 21.36
N CYS A 44 4.84 -53.06 22.44
CA CYS A 44 5.85 -52.80 23.47
C CYS A 44 7.02 -53.77 23.26
N PRO A 45 8.28 -53.31 23.20
CA PRO A 45 9.45 -54.18 23.02
C PRO A 45 9.60 -55.25 24.10
N TYR A 46 9.07 -55.01 25.30
CA TYR A 46 9.21 -55.89 26.45
C TYR A 46 7.98 -56.78 26.71
N ALA A 47 6.90 -56.64 25.92
CA ALA A 47 5.69 -57.43 26.08
C ALA A 47 5.64 -58.56 25.05
N GLN A 48 5.18 -59.74 25.47
CA GLN A 48 5.04 -60.90 24.58
C GLN A 48 3.92 -60.72 23.53
N ALA A 49 2.93 -59.88 23.80
CA ALA A 49 1.81 -59.61 22.90
C ALA A 49 1.53 -58.12 22.74
N PRO A 50 1.04 -57.68 21.56
CA PRO A 50 0.65 -56.29 21.36
C PRO A 50 -0.52 -55.90 22.27
N GLY A 51 -0.51 -54.65 22.73
CA GLY A 51 -1.59 -54.06 23.50
C GLY A 51 -2.70 -53.55 22.58
N LYS A 52 -3.96 -53.69 23.02
CA LYS A 52 -5.11 -53.09 22.31
C LYS A 52 -5.54 -51.81 23.02
N LEU A 53 -5.68 -50.72 22.26
CA LEU A 53 -6.15 -49.42 22.73
C LEU A 53 -7.67 -49.38 22.75
N LYS A 54 -8.26 -49.13 23.91
CA LYS A 54 -9.67 -48.89 24.16
C LYS A 54 -9.83 -47.40 24.45
N VAL A 55 -10.46 -46.68 23.52
CA VAL A 55 -10.77 -45.26 23.68
C VAL A 55 -11.84 -45.10 24.75
N THR A 56 -11.55 -44.31 25.78
CA THR A 56 -12.50 -43.89 26.81
C THR A 56 -12.40 -42.39 27.12
N SER A 57 -11.54 -41.67 26.41
CA SER A 57 -11.28 -40.24 26.61
C SER A 57 -12.42 -39.34 26.10
N ASN A 58 -13.26 -39.85 25.22
CA ASN A 58 -14.35 -39.14 24.57
C ASN A 58 -15.48 -40.09 24.12
N GLU A 59 -16.63 -39.52 23.82
CA GLU A 59 -17.83 -40.23 23.33
C GLU A 59 -18.22 -39.83 21.89
N ILE A 60 -17.39 -39.02 21.21
CA ILE A 60 -17.73 -38.45 19.91
C ILE A 60 -17.34 -39.42 18.78
N ASN A 61 -18.35 -39.89 18.05
CA ASN A 61 -18.15 -40.68 16.84
C ASN A 61 -17.95 -39.78 15.61
N LEU A 62 -16.90 -40.05 14.85
CA LEU A 62 -16.68 -39.49 13.51
C LEU A 62 -16.64 -40.67 12.54
N GLN A 63 -17.62 -40.76 11.63
CA GLN A 63 -17.79 -41.93 10.74
C GLN A 63 -17.90 -43.26 11.52
N ASP A 64 -18.74 -43.29 12.55
CA ASP A 64 -19.04 -44.47 13.39
C ASP A 64 -17.86 -45.07 14.17
N LYS A 65 -16.76 -44.31 14.30
CA LYS A 65 -15.58 -44.74 15.06
C LYS A 65 -15.14 -43.68 16.06
N LEU A 66 -14.71 -44.14 17.24
CA LEU A 66 -14.10 -43.30 18.28
C LEU A 66 -12.61 -43.09 17.98
N PHE A 67 -12.16 -41.85 18.13
CA PHE A 67 -10.77 -41.44 17.93
C PHE A 67 -10.05 -41.41 19.27
N ALA A 68 -8.82 -41.91 19.30
CA ALA A 68 -8.00 -41.84 20.49
C ALA A 68 -7.44 -40.44 20.69
N THR A 69 -7.33 -40.00 21.94
CA THR A 69 -6.73 -38.72 22.33
C THR A 69 -5.60 -38.93 23.32
N GLU A 70 -4.91 -37.85 23.67
CA GLU A 70 -3.90 -37.85 24.74
C GLU A 70 -4.44 -38.36 26.10
N GLY A 71 -5.77 -38.37 26.31
CA GLY A 71 -6.41 -38.94 27.49
C GLY A 71 -6.40 -40.47 27.56
N ASP A 72 -6.12 -41.17 26.45
CA ASP A 72 -6.18 -42.64 26.35
C ASP A 72 -4.88 -43.36 26.76
N GLY A 73 -3.97 -42.67 27.45
CA GLY A 73 -2.70 -43.23 27.96
C GLY A 73 -2.77 -43.92 29.32
N ASN A 74 -3.98 -44.11 29.89
CA ASN A 74 -4.12 -44.71 31.22
C ASN A 74 -4.00 -46.25 31.17
N ASN A 75 -3.35 -46.80 32.20
CA ASN A 75 -2.55 -48.00 32.01
C ASN A 75 -3.19 -49.31 32.51
N MET A 76 -4.51 -49.33 32.61
CA MET A 76 -5.26 -50.50 33.09
C MET A 76 -6.65 -50.58 32.45
N VAL A 77 -7.18 -49.48 31.90
CA VAL A 77 -8.50 -49.46 31.26
C VAL A 77 -8.35 -49.29 29.74
N ASN A 78 -7.45 -48.38 29.32
CA ASN A 78 -7.37 -47.95 27.93
C ASN A 78 -6.30 -48.71 27.14
N LEU A 79 -5.21 -49.17 27.75
CA LEU A 79 -4.18 -49.94 27.04
C LEU A 79 -3.68 -51.12 27.87
N LYS A 80 -3.94 -52.34 27.41
CA LYS A 80 -3.55 -53.59 28.11
C LYS A 80 -2.57 -54.41 27.29
N PHE A 81 -1.35 -54.58 27.79
CA PHE A 81 -0.38 -55.55 27.26
C PHE A 81 -0.52 -56.88 27.98
N LYS A 82 -0.80 -57.96 27.24
CA LYS A 82 -0.93 -59.32 27.79
C LYS A 82 0.43 -60.04 27.83
N GLY A 83 0.55 -61.04 28.69
CA GLY A 83 1.75 -61.88 28.84
C GLY A 83 2.72 -61.38 29.91
N THR A 84 3.93 -61.95 29.93
CA THR A 84 5.01 -61.55 30.85
C THR A 84 5.84 -60.40 30.31
N CYS A 85 6.36 -59.56 31.21
CA CYS A 85 7.22 -58.43 30.87
C CYS A 85 8.69 -58.86 30.88
N GLY A 86 9.31 -59.01 29.71
CA GLY A 86 10.68 -59.47 29.53
C GLY A 86 11.76 -58.42 29.73
N HIS A 87 11.53 -57.40 30.57
CA HIS A 87 12.53 -56.34 30.77
C HIS A 87 13.82 -56.90 31.42
N PRO A 88 15.04 -56.56 30.94
CA PRO A 88 16.31 -57.10 31.46
C PRO A 88 16.54 -56.91 32.97
N LYS A 89 15.81 -55.99 33.59
CA LYS A 89 15.88 -55.73 35.03
C LYS A 89 15.36 -56.85 35.92
N TRP A 90 14.46 -57.70 35.41
CA TRP A 90 13.88 -58.80 36.20
C TRP A 90 14.89 -59.92 36.44
N PRO A 91 15.55 -60.49 35.41
CA PRO A 91 16.63 -61.45 35.63
C PRO A 91 17.80 -60.84 36.42
N ALA A 92 18.11 -59.55 36.23
CA ALA A 92 19.15 -58.86 37.01
C ALA A 92 18.84 -58.75 38.52
N LYS A 93 17.59 -58.97 38.94
CA LYS A 93 17.15 -58.96 40.35
C LYS A 93 16.77 -60.35 40.87
N ASN A 94 17.13 -61.43 40.16
CA ASN A 94 16.68 -62.80 40.46
C ASN A 94 15.14 -62.93 40.59
N MET A 95 14.39 -62.13 39.83
CA MET A 95 12.92 -62.17 39.83
C MET A 95 12.40 -62.83 38.55
N SER A 96 11.41 -63.71 38.69
CA SER A 96 10.67 -64.23 37.55
C SER A 96 9.91 -63.08 36.84
N PRO A 97 9.89 -63.02 35.49
CA PRO A 97 9.22 -61.98 34.73
C PRO A 97 7.75 -61.81 35.17
N PRO A 98 7.37 -60.66 35.76
CA PRO A 98 6.01 -60.43 36.20
C PRO A 98 5.07 -60.21 35.00
N PRO A 99 3.74 -60.36 35.18
CA PRO A 99 2.76 -60.00 34.16
C PRO A 99 2.91 -58.54 33.72
N CYS A 100 2.87 -58.25 32.41
CA CYS A 100 2.95 -56.88 31.89
C CYS A 100 1.93 -55.92 32.53
N MET A 101 0.74 -56.43 32.84
CA MET A 101 -0.34 -55.64 33.43
C MET A 101 -0.03 -55.15 34.85
N SER A 102 0.88 -55.79 35.60
CA SER A 102 1.20 -55.39 36.97
C SER A 102 2.39 -54.41 37.05
N VAL A 103 3.16 -54.26 35.97
CA VAL A 103 4.44 -53.54 36.01
C VAL A 103 4.68 -52.54 34.90
N ILE A 104 3.83 -52.43 33.88
CA ILE A 104 3.99 -51.36 32.89
C ILE A 104 3.41 -50.08 33.50
N LYS A 105 4.19 -49.00 33.48
CA LYS A 105 3.83 -47.58 33.68
C LYS A 105 3.99 -46.85 32.34
N LEU A 106 2.96 -46.15 31.87
CA LEU A 106 3.00 -45.42 30.60
C LEU A 106 3.32 -43.94 30.84
N SER A 107 4.17 -43.37 29.99
CA SER A 107 4.37 -41.91 29.94
C SER A 107 3.14 -41.21 29.35
N PRO A 108 3.04 -39.87 29.39
CA PRO A 108 2.15 -39.15 28.50
C PRO A 108 2.46 -39.46 27.03
N TRP A 109 1.44 -39.37 26.17
CA TRP A 109 1.60 -39.48 24.73
C TRP A 109 2.47 -38.34 24.19
N GLN A 110 3.26 -38.65 23.17
CA GLN A 110 4.08 -37.69 22.44
C GLN A 110 3.72 -37.72 20.96
N ASN A 111 4.07 -36.64 20.25
CA ASN A 111 3.81 -36.46 18.82
C ASN A 111 2.32 -36.51 18.47
N LEU A 112 1.54 -35.58 19.05
CA LEU A 112 0.09 -35.48 18.90
C LEU A 112 -0.33 -34.85 17.56
N GLY A 113 -1.61 -35.01 17.22
CA GLY A 113 -2.26 -34.35 16.08
C GLY A 113 -2.43 -32.84 16.26
N SER A 114 -3.02 -32.17 15.28
CA SER A 114 -3.49 -30.77 15.37
C SER A 114 -4.99 -30.66 15.67
N THR A 115 -5.73 -31.78 15.55
CA THR A 115 -7.18 -31.82 15.81
C THR A 115 -7.47 -32.00 17.29
N VAL A 116 -8.47 -31.29 17.81
CA VAL A 116 -8.89 -31.32 19.21
C VAL A 116 -10.33 -31.84 19.31
N VAL A 117 -10.56 -32.82 20.19
CA VAL A 117 -11.87 -33.42 20.49
C VAL A 117 -12.09 -33.30 22.00
N GLN A 118 -13.17 -32.63 22.42
CA GLN A 118 -13.49 -32.41 23.84
C GLN A 118 -12.28 -31.89 24.66
N LYS A 119 -11.60 -30.86 24.15
CA LYS A 119 -10.39 -30.24 24.73
C LYS A 119 -9.16 -31.16 24.82
N GLN A 120 -9.18 -32.31 24.17
CA GLN A 120 -8.08 -33.25 24.14
C GLN A 120 -7.55 -33.41 22.72
N THR A 121 -6.23 -33.40 22.57
CA THR A 121 -5.60 -33.50 21.25
C THR A 121 -5.66 -34.94 20.75
N VAL A 122 -6.08 -35.15 19.50
CA VAL A 122 -6.17 -36.51 18.92
C VAL A 122 -4.79 -37.12 18.71
N LEU A 123 -4.73 -38.45 18.79
CA LEU A 123 -3.54 -39.21 18.43
C LEU A 123 -3.49 -39.42 16.91
N VAL A 124 -2.28 -39.30 16.37
CA VAL A 124 -1.94 -39.67 14.98
C VAL A 124 -1.12 -40.96 14.98
N LYS A 125 -0.99 -41.61 13.84
CA LYS A 125 -0.28 -42.90 13.70
C LYS A 125 1.18 -42.83 14.17
N GLU A 126 1.79 -41.66 14.05
CA GLU A 126 3.16 -41.40 14.52
C GLU A 126 3.24 -41.06 16.02
N SER A 127 2.11 -40.96 16.72
CA SER A 127 2.08 -40.76 18.17
C SER A 127 2.65 -41.99 18.88
N PHE A 128 3.47 -41.76 19.92
CA PHE A 128 4.09 -42.83 20.69
C PHE A 128 4.02 -42.55 22.20
N ILE A 129 4.21 -43.63 22.97
CA ILE A 129 4.14 -43.63 24.43
C ILE A 129 5.20 -44.58 24.98
N PHE A 130 5.92 -44.17 26.02
CA PHE A 130 6.98 -44.98 26.61
C PHE A 130 6.43 -45.95 27.65
N CYS A 131 6.99 -47.16 27.68
CA CYS A 131 6.73 -48.16 28.72
C CYS A 131 7.87 -48.14 29.74
N ASP A 132 7.60 -47.67 30.95
CA ASP A 132 8.49 -47.79 32.11
C ASP A 132 8.05 -48.98 32.97
N PRO A 133 8.87 -50.01 33.20
CA PRO A 133 8.46 -51.24 33.89
C PRO A 133 8.32 -51.11 35.42
N THR A 134 7.84 -49.99 35.99
CA THR A 134 7.67 -49.78 37.45
C THR A 134 6.25 -50.10 37.96
N PRO A 135 6.08 -50.51 39.24
CA PRO A 135 4.75 -50.72 39.84
C PRO A 135 3.91 -49.46 39.74
N ASN A 136 2.67 -49.61 39.29
CA ASN A 136 1.83 -48.50 38.85
C ASN A 136 0.67 -48.22 39.82
N VAL A 137 0.24 -46.96 39.88
CA VAL A 137 -0.96 -46.48 40.57
C VAL A 137 -1.80 -45.76 39.51
N ALA A 138 -2.76 -46.45 38.89
CA ALA A 138 -3.51 -45.92 37.76
C ALA A 138 -4.82 -45.24 38.21
N PHE A 139 -5.09 -44.03 37.73
CA PHE A 139 -6.38 -43.35 37.81
C PHE A 139 -6.83 -42.95 36.40
N ALA A 140 -8.10 -43.19 36.07
CA ALA A 140 -8.70 -42.68 34.84
C ALA A 140 -9.03 -41.19 35.03
N LYS A 141 -8.67 -40.35 34.07
CA LYS A 141 -9.14 -38.96 34.05
C LYS A 141 -10.63 -38.94 33.68
N PRO A 142 -11.48 -38.16 34.35
CA PRO A 142 -12.88 -38.00 33.98
C PRO A 142 -13.01 -37.40 32.57
N ILE A 143 -14.04 -37.81 31.83
CA ILE A 143 -14.35 -37.31 30.49
C ILE A 143 -14.78 -35.83 30.60
N PRO A 144 -14.20 -34.90 29.84
CA PRO A 144 -14.65 -33.52 29.80
C PRO A 144 -16.10 -33.43 29.28
N MET A 145 -17.00 -32.79 30.04
CA MET A 145 -18.40 -32.57 29.65
C MET A 145 -18.54 -31.48 28.57
N GLU A 146 -18.31 -31.79 27.29
CA GLU A 146 -18.72 -30.94 26.16
C GLU A 146 -19.12 -31.78 24.92
N ASP A 147 -20.35 -31.60 24.41
CA ASP A 147 -20.97 -32.48 23.41
C ASP A 147 -20.52 -32.29 21.94
N ARG A 148 -19.51 -31.47 21.64
CA ARG A 148 -19.21 -31.09 20.24
C ARG A 148 -17.74 -30.90 19.91
N ILE A 149 -17.41 -31.16 18.63
CA ILE A 149 -16.17 -30.76 17.98
C ILE A 149 -16.29 -29.26 17.65
N LEU A 150 -15.48 -28.42 18.29
CA LEU A 150 -15.36 -27.00 17.92
C LEU A 150 -14.47 -26.92 16.68
N ALA A 151 -14.98 -26.37 15.57
CA ALA A 151 -14.08 -25.97 14.50
C ALA A 151 -13.27 -24.76 14.98
N LEU A 152 -12.00 -24.67 14.61
CA LEU A 152 -11.02 -23.67 15.09
C LEU A 152 -11.43 -22.19 14.86
N LEU A 153 -12.56 -21.95 14.18
CA LEU A 153 -13.11 -20.64 13.84
C LEU A 153 -14.45 -20.34 14.52
N ASP A 154 -15.04 -21.29 15.24
CA ASP A 154 -16.38 -21.11 15.81
C ASP A 154 -16.39 -20.21 17.05
N ASP A 155 -15.31 -20.16 17.82
CA ASP A 155 -15.17 -19.39 19.07
C ASP A 155 -14.41 -18.05 18.91
N VAL A 156 -13.82 -17.80 17.73
CA VAL A 156 -13.04 -16.60 17.44
C VAL A 156 -13.75 -15.64 16.47
N TYR A 157 -13.21 -14.43 16.36
CA TYR A 157 -13.50 -13.53 15.25
C TYR A 157 -12.23 -13.28 14.43
N THR A 158 -12.39 -12.97 13.15
CA THR A 158 -11.27 -12.65 12.25
C THR A 158 -11.57 -11.41 11.43
N VAL A 159 -10.51 -10.70 11.04
CA VAL A 159 -10.55 -9.54 10.15
C VAL A 159 -9.70 -9.84 8.94
N SER A 160 -10.21 -9.54 7.75
CA SER A 160 -9.46 -9.63 6.51
C SER A 160 -9.69 -8.38 5.68
N VAL A 161 -8.61 -7.83 5.12
CA VAL A 161 -8.67 -6.67 4.23
C VAL A 161 -8.28 -7.12 2.83
N TYR A 162 -9.00 -6.63 1.83
CA TYR A 162 -8.74 -6.92 0.43
C TYR A 162 -8.52 -5.63 -0.33
N TYR A 163 -7.50 -5.65 -1.19
CA TYR A 163 -7.19 -4.62 -2.15
C TYR A 163 -7.47 -5.17 -3.56
N ASN A 164 -8.41 -4.55 -4.29
CA ASN A 164 -8.83 -5.02 -5.62
C ASN A 164 -9.17 -6.52 -5.63
N ASP A 165 -9.94 -6.96 -4.63
CA ASP A 165 -10.38 -8.34 -4.45
C ASP A 165 -9.26 -9.36 -4.10
N VAL A 166 -8.03 -8.90 -3.86
CA VAL A 166 -6.90 -9.71 -3.34
C VAL A 166 -6.71 -9.45 -1.85
N LYS A 167 -6.69 -10.52 -1.03
CA LYS A 167 -6.44 -10.40 0.41
C LYS A 167 -5.01 -9.88 0.64
N ILE A 168 -4.87 -8.91 1.54
CA ILE A 168 -3.57 -8.36 1.94
C ILE A 168 -3.27 -8.73 3.39
N ASP A 169 -1.98 -8.71 3.72
CA ASP A 169 -1.46 -8.88 5.06
C ASP A 169 -1.30 -7.52 5.76
N PRO A 170 -1.22 -7.47 7.10
CA PRO A 170 -0.87 -6.25 7.82
C PRO A 170 0.43 -5.63 7.28
N GLU A 171 0.56 -4.31 7.38
CA GLU A 171 1.70 -3.53 6.89
C GLU A 171 1.89 -3.55 5.36
N SER A 172 0.94 -4.13 4.61
CA SER A 172 0.99 -4.11 3.14
C SER A 172 0.85 -2.70 2.54
N PHE A 173 1.53 -2.47 1.43
CA PHE A 173 1.36 -1.28 0.61
C PHE A 173 0.28 -1.49 -0.47
N VAL A 174 -0.71 -0.61 -0.45
CA VAL A 174 -1.75 -0.47 -1.46
C VAL A 174 -1.48 0.80 -2.24
N PHE A 175 -1.61 0.73 -3.57
CA PHE A 175 -1.25 1.84 -4.44
C PHE A 175 -2.45 2.43 -5.18
N ILE A 176 -2.55 3.75 -5.15
CA ILE A 176 -3.35 4.57 -6.07
C ILE A 176 -2.64 4.50 -7.43
N SER A 177 -3.38 4.10 -8.46
CA SER A 177 -2.86 3.88 -9.82
C SER A 177 -2.38 5.17 -10.49
N SER A 178 -1.62 5.02 -11.57
CA SER A 178 -1.20 6.13 -12.45
C SER A 178 -2.36 6.76 -13.21
N GLU A 179 -3.49 6.07 -13.34
CA GLU A 179 -4.79 6.71 -13.56
C GLU A 179 -5.40 6.92 -12.17
N PRO A 180 -5.30 8.13 -11.59
CA PRO A 180 -5.43 8.29 -10.14
C PRO A 180 -6.88 8.12 -9.69
N ALA A 181 -7.18 6.93 -9.19
CA ALA A 181 -8.45 6.57 -8.58
C ALA A 181 -8.19 5.88 -7.24
N MET A 182 -9.07 6.11 -6.27
CA MET A 182 -8.96 5.46 -4.97
C MET A 182 -9.02 3.94 -5.13
N PRO A 183 -8.12 3.18 -4.48
CA PRO A 183 -8.12 1.72 -4.55
C PRO A 183 -9.42 1.16 -3.98
N LYS A 184 -9.91 0.06 -4.54
CA LYS A 184 -11.04 -0.67 -3.98
C LYS A 184 -10.56 -1.43 -2.74
N ILE A 185 -11.00 -0.97 -1.57
CA ILE A 185 -10.73 -1.62 -0.29
C ILE A 185 -12.00 -2.30 0.20
N ARG A 186 -11.91 -3.60 0.48
CA ARG A 186 -12.96 -4.37 1.16
C ARG A 186 -12.47 -4.83 2.51
N ILE A 187 -13.29 -4.63 3.52
CA ILE A 187 -13.07 -5.16 4.86
C ILE A 187 -14.08 -6.27 5.10
N GLU A 188 -13.59 -7.43 5.53
CA GLU A 188 -14.42 -8.55 5.94
C GLU A 188 -14.18 -8.85 7.41
N VAL A 189 -15.26 -8.93 8.18
CA VAL A 189 -15.24 -9.35 9.58
C VAL A 189 -16.07 -10.61 9.69
N TYR A 190 -15.45 -11.68 10.19
CA TYR A 190 -16.14 -12.93 10.49
C TYR A 190 -16.21 -13.12 12.00
N ILE A 191 -17.40 -13.42 12.52
CA ILE A 191 -17.60 -13.74 13.93
C ILE A 191 -18.13 -15.18 14.00
N GLY A 192 -17.34 -16.07 14.59
CA GLY A 192 -17.71 -17.47 14.79
C GLY A 192 -18.98 -17.62 15.62
N LYS A 193 -19.76 -18.69 15.38
CA LYS A 193 -21.08 -18.90 15.99
C LYS A 193 -21.02 -18.93 17.53
N ASP A 194 -19.96 -19.52 18.08
CA ASP A 194 -19.72 -19.71 19.51
C ASP A 194 -18.83 -18.61 20.14
N CYS A 195 -18.37 -17.63 19.35
CA CYS A 195 -17.57 -16.51 19.84
C CYS A 195 -18.26 -15.71 20.95
N ILE A 196 -17.52 -15.24 21.95
CA ILE A 196 -18.06 -14.45 23.07
C ILE A 196 -18.74 -13.14 22.61
N HIS A 197 -18.27 -12.57 21.50
CA HIS A 197 -18.83 -11.33 20.96
C HIS A 197 -20.07 -11.64 20.09
N LYS A 198 -21.23 -11.08 20.47
CA LYS A 198 -22.47 -11.19 19.69
C LYS A 198 -22.46 -10.30 18.45
N SER A 199 -21.95 -9.09 18.61
CA SER A 199 -21.70 -8.14 17.53
C SER A 199 -20.36 -7.43 17.77
N LEU A 200 -19.76 -6.95 16.68
CA LEU A 200 -18.57 -6.11 16.71
C LEU A 200 -18.82 -4.84 15.90
N ARG A 201 -18.17 -3.76 16.31
CA ARG A 201 -18.18 -2.51 15.54
C ARG A 201 -16.83 -2.34 14.87
N PHE A 202 -16.83 -1.87 13.63
CA PHE A 202 -15.58 -1.66 12.93
C PHE A 202 -15.63 -0.43 12.04
N ARG A 203 -14.46 0.15 11.80
CA ARG A 203 -14.29 1.32 10.93
C ARG A 203 -12.89 1.32 10.35
N LEU A 204 -12.69 2.07 9.27
CA LEU A 204 -11.38 2.40 8.74
C LEU A 204 -11.01 3.81 9.20
N LYS A 205 -9.87 3.95 9.88
CA LYS A 205 -9.25 5.23 10.21
C LYS A 205 -8.10 5.46 9.23
N THR A 206 -7.97 6.67 8.69
CA THR A 206 -6.82 7.03 7.86
C THR A 206 -6.11 8.24 8.43
N GLU A 207 -4.78 8.21 8.46
CA GLU A 207 -3.95 9.22 9.09
C GLU A 207 -2.87 9.72 8.12
N PHE A 208 -2.72 11.03 8.13
CA PHE A 208 -1.63 11.74 7.51
C PHE A 208 -1.06 12.78 8.48
N LYS A 209 0.02 12.41 9.16
CA LYS A 209 0.59 13.24 10.22
C LYS A 209 2.07 13.45 9.94
N PHE A 210 2.49 14.70 9.88
CA PHE A 210 3.92 15.04 9.87
C PHE A 210 4.14 16.47 10.36
N THR A 211 5.34 16.69 10.92
CA THR A 211 5.83 18.00 11.32
C THR A 211 6.87 18.44 10.30
N ALA A 212 6.66 19.61 9.71
CA ALA A 212 7.55 20.15 8.70
C ALA A 212 8.67 20.98 9.33
N SER A 213 9.66 21.38 8.52
CA SER A 213 10.71 22.31 8.96
C SER A 213 10.18 23.71 9.28
N ALA A 214 9.01 24.09 8.74
CA ALA A 214 8.28 25.28 9.13
C ALA A 214 6.87 24.88 9.56
N THR A 215 6.47 25.30 10.76
CA THR A 215 5.22 24.90 11.45
C THR A 215 3.95 25.14 10.63
N LEU A 216 3.99 26.09 9.68
CA LEU A 216 2.88 26.36 8.79
C LEU A 216 2.55 25.19 7.83
N TYR A 217 3.49 24.27 7.61
CA TYR A 217 3.34 23.07 6.77
C TYR A 217 3.06 21.79 7.57
N ASP A 218 2.82 21.89 8.88
CA ASP A 218 2.45 20.74 9.69
C ASP A 218 1.10 20.17 9.23
N ARG A 219 1.01 18.83 9.17
CA ARG A 219 -0.21 18.11 8.80
C ARG A 219 -0.64 17.20 9.92
N ASN A 220 -1.95 17.21 10.18
CA ASN A 220 -2.61 16.31 11.10
C ASN A 220 -3.99 15.92 10.55
N ASP A 221 -4.01 15.32 9.36
CA ASP A 221 -5.25 14.86 8.76
C ASP A 221 -5.61 13.49 9.31
N VAL A 222 -6.81 13.39 9.89
CA VAL A 222 -7.38 12.13 10.34
C VAL A 222 -8.79 12.03 9.79
N ASP A 223 -9.04 10.98 9.02
CA ASP A 223 -10.36 10.67 8.47
C ASP A 223 -10.86 9.33 9.02
N TYR A 224 -12.18 9.18 9.09
CA TYR A 224 -12.83 7.95 9.53
C TYR A 224 -13.90 7.54 8.53
N PHE A 225 -13.96 6.25 8.23
CA PHE A 225 -14.91 5.63 7.32
C PHE A 225 -15.63 4.46 8.01
N PRO A 226 -16.97 4.36 7.93
CA PRO A 226 -17.85 5.32 7.26
C PRO A 226 -17.85 6.69 7.97
N ALA A 227 -17.90 7.75 7.17
CA ALA A 227 -18.11 9.11 7.65
C ALA A 227 -19.62 9.35 7.79
N LYS A 228 -20.07 9.99 8.88
CA LYS A 228 -21.47 10.44 8.98
C LYS A 228 -21.78 11.51 7.93
N SER A 229 -23.07 11.74 7.68
CA SER A 229 -23.54 12.82 6.81
C SER A 229 -23.18 14.21 7.35
N ASP A 230 -23.05 14.36 8.67
CA ASP A 230 -22.67 15.59 9.38
C ASP A 230 -21.16 15.75 9.62
N GLY A 231 -20.34 14.83 9.09
CA GLY A 231 -18.88 14.84 9.29
C GLY A 231 -18.39 14.18 10.59
N GLY A 232 -19.27 13.57 11.39
CA GLY A 232 -18.88 12.81 12.59
C GLY A 232 -18.44 11.35 12.30
N ASN A 233 -17.93 10.70 13.35
CA ASN A 233 -17.44 9.31 13.28
C ASN A 233 -18.59 8.28 13.31
N ALA A 234 -18.67 7.41 12.30
CA ALA A 234 -19.58 6.26 12.29
C ALA A 234 -18.82 4.92 12.33
N PHE A 235 -19.57 3.84 12.54
CA PHE A 235 -19.07 2.47 12.60
C PHE A 235 -19.98 1.58 11.76
N MET A 236 -19.38 0.61 11.08
CA MET A 236 -20.07 -0.57 10.60
C MET A 236 -20.34 -1.53 11.77
N ILE A 237 -21.37 -2.37 11.63
CA ILE A 237 -21.71 -3.41 12.61
C ILE A 237 -21.55 -4.76 11.92
N ALA A 238 -20.75 -5.64 12.51
CA ALA A 238 -20.65 -7.04 12.14
C ALA A 238 -21.42 -7.90 13.14
N ASN A 239 -22.25 -8.80 12.63
CA ASN A 239 -22.93 -9.82 13.42
C ASN A 239 -22.27 -11.18 13.19
N LYS A 240 -22.74 -12.19 13.92
CA LYS A 240 -22.38 -13.61 13.72
C LYS A 240 -22.41 -14.00 12.23
N GLY A 241 -21.40 -14.75 11.81
CA GLY A 241 -21.15 -15.04 10.41
C GLY A 241 -20.26 -13.99 9.75
N LYS A 242 -20.36 -13.89 8.42
CA LYS A 242 -19.45 -13.07 7.60
C LYS A 242 -20.12 -11.76 7.20
N THR A 243 -19.54 -10.65 7.64
CA THR A 243 -19.91 -9.29 7.21
C THR A 243 -18.87 -8.77 6.22
N LYS A 244 -19.32 -8.18 5.12
CA LYS A 244 -18.45 -7.57 4.09
C LYS A 244 -18.80 -6.09 3.95
N TRP A 245 -17.78 -5.25 3.81
CA TRP A 245 -17.95 -3.82 3.59
C TRP A 245 -16.93 -3.32 2.56
N ASP A 246 -17.44 -2.82 1.43
CA ASP A 246 -16.64 -2.06 0.46
C ASP A 246 -16.56 -0.60 0.93
N VAL A 247 -15.34 -0.11 1.15
CA VAL A 247 -15.10 1.22 1.70
C VAL A 247 -15.43 2.28 0.66
N ASP A 248 -16.37 3.16 0.99
CA ASP A 248 -16.63 4.38 0.23
C ASP A 248 -15.86 5.55 0.86
N PHE A 249 -14.84 6.03 0.15
CA PHE A 249 -14.02 7.16 0.57
C PHE A 249 -14.74 8.51 0.41
N ARG A 250 -15.84 8.62 -0.36
CA ARG A 250 -16.62 9.86 -0.56
C ARG A 250 -15.78 11.09 -0.96
N GLY A 251 -14.61 10.88 -1.56
CA GLY A 251 -13.64 11.94 -1.86
C GLY A 251 -12.91 12.53 -0.63
N LEU A 252 -13.14 12.02 0.57
CA LEU A 252 -12.66 12.59 1.84
C LEU A 252 -11.24 12.17 2.25
N PHE A 253 -10.63 11.25 1.52
CA PHE A 253 -9.37 10.62 1.89
C PHE A 253 -8.16 11.56 1.83
N ARG A 254 -7.47 11.76 2.97
CA ARG A 254 -6.22 12.53 3.02
C ARG A 254 -5.00 11.73 3.46
N GLY A 255 -5.17 10.54 4.03
CA GLY A 255 -4.07 9.91 4.77
C GLY A 255 -3.60 8.54 4.38
N GLY A 256 -2.28 8.44 4.23
CA GLY A 256 -1.61 7.24 3.74
C GLY A 256 -1.56 6.08 4.73
N THR A 257 -1.58 6.31 6.05
CA THR A 257 -1.67 5.19 7.00
C THR A 257 -3.13 4.85 7.22
N ALA A 258 -3.50 3.59 7.04
CA ALA A 258 -4.88 3.13 7.08
C ALA A 258 -5.02 2.00 8.10
N THR A 259 -5.90 2.18 9.08
CA THR A 259 -6.08 1.24 10.19
C THR A 259 -7.54 0.84 10.30
N VAL A 260 -7.83 -0.43 10.10
CA VAL A 260 -9.13 -1.01 10.46
C VAL A 260 -9.14 -1.22 11.95
N GLU A 261 -10.03 -0.55 12.65
CA GLU A 261 -10.20 -0.71 14.10
C GLU A 261 -11.42 -1.58 14.38
N ILE A 262 -11.25 -2.64 15.16
CA ILE A 262 -12.35 -3.46 15.68
C ILE A 262 -12.61 -3.06 17.11
N TRP A 263 -13.85 -2.68 17.39
CA TRP A 263 -14.33 -2.24 18.68
C TRP A 263 -15.33 -3.23 19.25
N ASN A 264 -15.40 -3.26 20.57
CA ASN A 264 -16.46 -3.97 21.26
C ASN A 264 -17.84 -3.35 20.96
N GLU A 265 -18.90 -4.07 21.32
CA GLU A 265 -20.27 -3.65 21.09
C GLU A 265 -20.61 -2.30 21.74
N ALA A 266 -20.04 -2.01 22.92
CA ALA A 266 -20.30 -0.77 23.65
C ALA A 266 -19.54 0.45 23.10
N LYS A 267 -18.62 0.29 22.13
CA LYS A 267 -17.68 1.34 21.66
C LYS A 267 -16.78 1.90 22.77
N THR A 268 -16.48 1.10 23.79
CA THR A 268 -15.64 1.54 24.92
C THR A 268 -14.18 1.14 24.76
N SER A 269 -13.88 0.10 23.97
CA SER A 269 -12.50 -0.33 23.72
C SER A 269 -12.29 -0.93 22.33
N VAL A 270 -11.08 -0.71 21.81
CA VAL A 270 -10.54 -1.40 20.62
C VAL A 270 -10.10 -2.80 21.04
N LEU A 271 -10.58 -3.83 20.35
CA LEU A 271 -10.24 -5.23 20.58
C LEU A 271 -9.06 -5.69 19.71
N SER A 272 -8.98 -5.19 18.48
CA SER A 272 -7.87 -5.46 17.56
C SER A 272 -7.81 -4.40 16.46
N SER A 273 -6.68 -4.37 15.75
CA SER A 273 -6.49 -3.48 14.61
C SER A 273 -5.77 -4.19 13.47
N PHE A 274 -6.05 -3.75 12.25
CA PHE A 274 -5.35 -4.17 11.04
C PHE A 274 -4.83 -2.91 10.34
N GLN A 275 -3.52 -2.70 10.35
CA GLN A 275 -2.88 -1.55 9.73
C GLN A 275 -2.32 -1.91 8.35
N PHE A 276 -2.45 -1.00 7.40
CA PHE A 276 -1.87 -1.06 6.06
C PHE A 276 -1.64 0.37 5.53
N TYR A 277 -1.05 0.47 4.35
CA TYR A 277 -0.57 1.74 3.81
C TYR A 277 -1.14 2.02 2.43
N ILE A 278 -1.90 3.09 2.28
CA ILE A 278 -2.33 3.62 0.98
C ILE A 278 -1.27 4.63 0.51
N ARG A 279 -0.76 4.44 -0.70
CA ARG A 279 0.34 5.21 -1.29
C ARG A 279 0.04 5.56 -2.75
N GLY A 280 0.70 6.55 -3.32
CA GLY A 280 0.61 6.94 -4.73
C GLY A 280 1.67 6.27 -5.60
N LYS A 281 1.34 6.05 -6.88
CA LYS A 281 2.32 5.72 -7.92
C LYS A 281 2.53 6.90 -8.83
N ASN A 282 3.80 7.19 -9.14
CA ASN A 282 4.14 8.24 -10.08
C ASN A 282 3.64 7.89 -11.49
N PRO A 283 3.00 8.83 -12.20
CA PRO A 283 2.60 8.62 -13.59
C PRO A 283 3.82 8.56 -14.51
N THR A 284 3.72 7.83 -15.63
CA THR A 284 4.79 7.82 -16.63
C THR A 284 4.79 9.12 -17.43
N LYS A 285 5.93 9.44 -18.05
CA LYS A 285 6.08 10.61 -18.92
C LYS A 285 5.07 10.61 -20.07
N GLU A 286 4.78 9.44 -20.62
CA GLU A 286 3.84 9.24 -21.73
C GLU A 286 2.41 9.55 -21.30
N VAL A 287 2.01 9.08 -20.12
CA VAL A 287 0.67 9.33 -19.57
C VAL A 287 0.47 10.83 -19.31
N ILE A 288 1.47 11.51 -18.75
CA ILE A 288 1.42 12.97 -18.56
C ILE A 288 1.33 13.69 -19.92
N LYS A 289 2.21 13.37 -20.87
CA LYS A 289 2.25 14.04 -22.18
C LYS A 289 0.95 13.86 -22.95
N LYS A 290 0.37 12.65 -22.92
CA LYS A 290 -0.96 12.38 -23.49
C LYS A 290 -2.04 13.22 -22.84
N TYR A 291 -2.12 13.26 -21.51
CA TYR A 291 -3.12 14.06 -20.82
C TYR A 291 -3.00 15.56 -21.12
N MET A 292 -1.78 16.11 -21.17
CA MET A 292 -1.54 17.50 -21.57
C MET A 292 -1.97 17.77 -23.01
N ASN A 293 -1.71 16.83 -23.93
CA ASN A 293 -2.15 16.95 -25.32
C ASN A 293 -3.69 16.95 -25.41
N ASP A 294 -4.34 16.00 -24.75
CA ASP A 294 -5.80 15.84 -24.75
C ASP A 294 -6.50 17.09 -24.18
N LYS A 295 -5.87 17.78 -23.23
CA LYS A 295 -6.35 19.06 -22.65
C LYS A 295 -5.94 20.30 -23.43
N GLY A 296 -5.15 20.16 -24.50
CA GLY A 296 -4.64 21.30 -25.29
C GLY A 296 -3.60 22.16 -24.54
N TYR A 297 -2.96 21.61 -23.51
CA TYR A 297 -1.95 22.30 -22.70
C TYR A 297 -0.59 22.41 -23.40
N LEU A 298 -0.30 21.52 -24.36
CA LEU A 298 0.96 21.53 -25.10
C LEU A 298 1.15 22.77 -26.00
N LYS A 299 0.11 23.60 -26.20
CA LYS A 299 0.25 24.93 -26.81
C LYS A 299 1.21 25.85 -26.03
N TYR A 300 1.44 25.56 -24.75
CA TYR A 300 2.48 26.16 -23.93
C TYR A 300 3.72 25.28 -23.96
N TRP A 301 4.43 25.32 -25.10
CA TRP A 301 5.48 24.35 -25.44
C TRP A 301 6.57 24.12 -24.37
N PRO A 302 7.05 25.11 -23.58
CA PRO A 302 8.12 24.83 -22.61
C PRO A 302 7.61 24.12 -21.35
N VAL A 303 6.30 24.18 -21.06
CA VAL A 303 5.75 23.81 -19.75
C VAL A 303 5.93 22.32 -19.43
N TYR A 304 5.79 21.43 -20.41
CA TYR A 304 6.01 20.00 -20.19
C TYR A 304 7.43 19.72 -19.69
N ARG A 305 8.45 20.33 -20.30
CA ARG A 305 9.84 20.17 -19.89
C ARG A 305 10.11 20.77 -18.52
N MET A 306 9.50 21.93 -18.21
CA MET A 306 9.60 22.54 -16.89
C MET A 306 9.03 21.61 -15.80
N ILE A 307 7.88 20.97 -16.06
CA ILE A 307 7.31 19.94 -15.18
C ILE A 307 8.32 18.81 -14.94
N LEU A 308 8.96 18.29 -15.99
CA LEU A 308 9.94 17.20 -15.86
C LEU A 308 11.17 17.63 -15.05
N HIS A 309 11.77 18.77 -15.38
CA HIS A 309 12.95 19.30 -14.71
C HIS A 309 12.70 19.45 -13.21
N GLU A 310 11.60 20.09 -12.84
CA GLU A 310 11.33 20.40 -11.45
C GLU A 310 10.83 19.24 -10.62
N SER A 311 10.20 18.27 -11.27
CA SER A 311 9.93 16.98 -10.64
C SER A 311 11.23 16.16 -10.47
N GLY A 312 12.39 16.67 -10.91
CA GLY A 312 13.66 15.92 -10.93
C GLY A 312 13.58 14.68 -11.82
N SER A 313 12.75 14.71 -12.85
CA SER A 313 12.29 13.56 -13.64
C SER A 313 12.93 13.50 -15.03
N GLU A 314 13.90 14.37 -15.34
CA GLU A 314 14.54 14.45 -16.67
C GLU A 314 15.09 13.10 -17.13
N PHE A 315 15.78 12.39 -16.23
CA PHE A 315 16.43 11.11 -16.51
C PHE A 315 15.62 9.89 -16.06
N HIS A 316 14.36 10.08 -15.62
CA HIS A 316 13.50 9.01 -15.11
C HIS A 316 12.31 8.73 -16.03
N PRO A 317 11.78 7.49 -16.11
CA PRO A 317 10.63 7.18 -16.97
C PRO A 317 9.30 7.74 -16.42
N VAL A 318 9.29 8.17 -15.16
CA VAL A 318 8.12 8.69 -14.46
C VAL A 318 8.27 10.17 -14.16
N VAL A 319 7.14 10.85 -13.97
CA VAL A 319 7.09 12.23 -13.49
C VAL A 319 6.76 12.22 -12.00
N ARG A 320 7.68 12.73 -11.19
CA ARG A 320 7.65 12.61 -9.74
C ARG A 320 6.63 13.57 -9.09
N GLN A 321 5.50 13.02 -8.67
CA GLN A 321 4.54 13.69 -7.76
C GLN A 321 4.64 13.12 -6.34
N PHE A 322 4.86 11.82 -6.23
CA PHE A 322 5.01 11.09 -4.98
C PHE A 322 6.49 10.82 -4.72
N TRP A 323 6.84 10.77 -3.45
CA TRP A 323 8.17 10.48 -2.96
C TRP A 323 8.50 9.03 -3.26
N ASP A 324 9.56 8.80 -4.02
CA ASP A 324 10.00 7.45 -4.35
C ASP A 324 11.53 7.40 -4.16
N PRO A 325 12.02 6.65 -3.15
CA PRO A 325 13.42 6.67 -2.75
C PRO A 325 14.35 6.16 -3.85
N GLU A 326 13.84 5.32 -4.76
CA GLU A 326 14.62 4.79 -5.89
C GLU A 326 15.06 5.89 -6.87
N PHE A 327 14.43 7.08 -6.79
CA PHE A 327 14.69 8.23 -7.65
C PHE A 327 15.28 9.43 -6.89
N VAL A 328 15.60 9.26 -5.60
CA VAL A 328 16.32 10.27 -4.82
C VAL A 328 17.81 9.94 -4.89
N GLY A 329 18.57 10.69 -5.66
CA GLY A 329 20.02 10.50 -5.76
C GLY A 329 20.71 10.50 -4.39
N LYS A 330 21.57 9.50 -4.15
CA LYS A 330 22.44 9.40 -2.96
C LYS A 330 23.53 10.48 -3.06
N GLY A 331 23.38 11.58 -2.34
CA GLY A 331 24.38 12.65 -2.30
C GLY A 331 24.77 12.97 -0.86
N GLU A 332 26.08 13.05 -0.59
CA GLU A 332 26.68 13.19 0.75
C GLU A 332 26.28 14.46 1.51
N SER A 333 25.77 15.49 0.81
CA SER A 333 25.31 16.76 1.40
C SER A 333 23.79 16.92 1.42
N ARG A 334 23.03 15.99 0.83
CA ARG A 334 21.58 15.97 0.96
C ARG A 334 21.28 15.16 2.22
N LYS A 335 21.14 15.84 3.37
CA LYS A 335 20.34 15.30 4.47
C LYS A 335 19.08 14.76 3.83
N GLU A 336 18.91 13.44 3.90
CA GLU A 336 17.83 12.65 3.29
C GLU A 336 16.61 13.53 3.13
N ALA A 337 16.20 13.78 1.87
CA ALA A 337 15.24 14.82 1.52
C ALA A 337 14.17 14.99 2.62
N VAL A 338 14.22 16.13 3.31
CA VAL A 338 13.35 16.56 4.43
C VAL A 338 11.86 16.64 4.03
N TYR A 339 11.51 16.14 2.85
CA TYR A 339 10.18 16.04 2.28
C TYR A 339 9.55 14.65 2.50
N GLY A 340 10.17 13.78 3.31
CA GLY A 340 9.56 12.58 3.87
C GLY A 340 9.30 12.77 5.38
N PRO A 341 8.12 12.42 5.92
CA PRO A 341 7.73 12.69 7.32
C PRO A 341 8.65 12.17 8.45
N SER A 342 9.63 11.28 8.20
CA SER A 342 10.22 10.52 9.31
C SER A 342 11.65 10.02 9.15
N GLY A 343 12.40 10.38 8.10
CA GLY A 343 13.72 9.76 7.86
C GLY A 343 13.66 8.24 7.64
N ARG A 344 12.46 7.67 7.50
CA ARG A 344 12.23 6.26 7.21
C ARG A 344 12.07 6.11 5.71
N VAL A 345 13.19 5.74 5.08
CA VAL A 345 13.35 5.70 3.62
C VAL A 345 12.35 4.75 2.95
N TYR A 346 11.85 3.72 3.65
CA TYR A 346 10.90 2.77 3.06
C TYR A 346 9.42 3.14 3.30
N GLU A 347 9.08 3.63 4.49
CA GLU A 347 7.69 3.96 4.87
C GLU A 347 7.13 5.20 4.15
N SER A 348 8.04 6.06 3.70
CA SER A 348 7.72 7.30 2.97
C SER A 348 7.45 7.07 1.48
N LYS A 349 7.72 5.86 0.95
CA LYS A 349 7.54 5.55 -0.48
C LYS A 349 6.08 5.70 -0.89
N GLY A 350 5.87 6.43 -1.99
CA GLY A 350 4.57 6.78 -2.55
C GLY A 350 3.81 7.84 -1.75
N ILE A 351 4.42 8.50 -0.77
CA ILE A 351 3.78 9.65 -0.12
C ILE A 351 3.83 10.88 -1.04
N PRO A 352 2.74 11.64 -1.20
CA PRO A 352 2.75 13.07 -1.49
C PRO A 352 4.09 13.85 -1.41
N ASN A 353 4.65 14.39 -2.52
CA ASN A 353 5.76 15.36 -2.44
C ASN A 353 5.22 16.76 -2.13
N TYR A 354 5.74 17.37 -1.06
CA TYR A 354 5.39 18.71 -0.61
C TYR A 354 6.32 19.78 -1.18
N GLY A 355 5.77 20.99 -1.38
CA GLY A 355 6.49 22.16 -1.85
C GLY A 355 5.54 23.19 -2.45
N GLU A 356 5.89 24.47 -2.40
CA GLU A 356 5.06 25.57 -2.89
C GLU A 356 4.66 25.39 -4.38
N PRO A 357 3.42 25.75 -4.76
CA PRO A 357 2.94 25.66 -6.14
C PRO A 357 3.51 26.75 -7.06
N ASP A 358 4.45 27.56 -6.58
CA ASP A 358 5.21 28.48 -7.43
C ASP A 358 6.07 27.72 -8.45
N GLY A 359 6.21 26.40 -8.23
CA GLY A 359 6.71 25.31 -9.06
C GLY A 359 5.87 24.86 -10.29
N TRP A 360 6.46 24.53 -11.45
CA TRP A 360 5.89 23.70 -12.52
C TRP A 360 6.03 22.20 -12.26
N GLY A 361 6.91 21.74 -11.36
CA GLY A 361 7.04 20.32 -11.03
C GLY A 361 5.71 19.69 -10.63
N MET A 362 5.56 18.37 -10.64
CA MET A 362 4.34 17.70 -10.19
C MET A 362 4.15 17.77 -8.67
N CYS A 363 4.92 18.62 -7.96
CA CYS A 363 4.72 18.93 -6.55
C CYS A 363 3.26 19.26 -6.27
N GLN A 364 2.81 18.82 -5.12
CA GLN A 364 1.41 18.89 -4.75
C GLN A 364 0.98 20.29 -4.42
N ILE A 365 -0.28 20.56 -4.71
CA ILE A 365 -0.90 21.78 -4.23
C ILE A 365 -1.27 21.53 -2.77
N ASP A 366 -0.51 22.16 -1.85
CA ASP A 366 -0.85 22.15 -0.44
C ASP A 366 -1.92 23.20 -0.14
N PHE A 367 -3.17 22.77 -0.28
CA PHE A 367 -4.34 23.63 -0.19
C PHE A 367 -4.58 24.23 1.20
N THR A 368 -3.95 23.70 2.26
CA THR A 368 -4.01 24.29 3.60
C THR A 368 -3.27 25.62 3.64
N TYR A 369 -2.22 25.77 2.82
CA TYR A 369 -1.48 27.01 2.65
C TYR A 369 -2.19 28.00 1.69
N GLU A 370 -2.75 27.53 0.56
CA GLU A 370 -3.51 28.42 -0.34
C GLU A 370 -4.73 29.08 0.36
N LYS A 371 -5.33 28.39 1.34
CA LYS A 371 -6.37 28.96 2.22
C LYS A 371 -5.91 30.11 3.11
N ARG A 372 -4.61 30.18 3.42
CA ARG A 372 -4.04 31.17 4.34
C ARG A 372 -3.62 32.45 3.63
N GLU A 373 -3.41 32.42 2.30
CA GLU A 373 -2.88 33.58 1.58
C GLU A 373 -3.82 34.30 0.58
N LYS A 374 -4.92 33.74 0.05
CA LYS A 374 -5.72 34.47 -0.99
C LYS A 374 -7.25 34.27 -1.03
N THR A 375 -7.87 35.25 -1.71
CA THR A 375 -9.26 35.74 -1.80
C THR A 375 -10.25 34.92 -2.66
N ASP A 376 -9.90 33.71 -3.09
CA ASP A 376 -10.74 32.91 -4.01
C ASP A 376 -11.51 31.81 -3.26
N GLN A 377 -12.62 32.24 -2.64
CA GLN A 377 -13.39 31.42 -1.69
C GLN A 377 -14.12 30.24 -2.34
N ASP A 378 -14.54 30.38 -3.60
CA ASP A 378 -15.21 29.30 -4.35
C ASP A 378 -14.24 28.16 -4.63
N TYR A 379 -13.02 28.51 -5.02
CA TYR A 379 -11.96 27.53 -5.25
C TYR A 379 -11.56 26.80 -3.96
N ILE A 380 -11.37 27.53 -2.85
CA ILE A 380 -11.12 26.94 -1.52
C ILE A 380 -12.26 25.98 -1.12
N THR A 381 -13.50 26.37 -1.37
CA THR A 381 -14.69 25.56 -1.06
C THR A 381 -14.74 24.28 -1.88
N ARG A 382 -14.44 24.34 -3.19
CA ARG A 382 -14.39 23.17 -4.06
C ARG A 382 -13.36 22.14 -3.58
N ILE A 383 -12.20 22.62 -3.13
CA ILE A 383 -11.12 21.77 -2.64
C ILE A 383 -11.46 21.12 -1.30
N ASN A 384 -12.06 21.88 -0.38
CA ASN A 384 -12.51 21.34 0.91
C ASN A 384 -13.50 20.18 0.75
N LYS A 385 -14.26 20.19 -0.34
CA LYS A 385 -15.21 19.13 -0.68
C LYS A 385 -14.55 17.90 -1.32
N ASN A 386 -13.31 18.00 -1.81
CA ASN A 386 -12.61 16.92 -2.53
C ASN A 386 -11.15 16.77 -2.08
N PRO A 387 -10.90 16.47 -0.79
CA PRO A 387 -9.55 16.43 -0.25
C PRO A 387 -8.67 15.28 -0.78
N ASN A 388 -9.25 14.26 -1.44
CA ASN A 388 -8.48 13.22 -2.14
C ASN A 388 -7.67 13.74 -3.35
N TYR A 389 -7.88 14.99 -3.77
CA TYR A 389 -7.11 15.63 -4.85
C TYR A 389 -5.60 15.66 -4.58
N ILE A 390 -5.18 15.63 -3.33
CA ILE A 390 -3.76 15.50 -2.96
C ILE A 390 -3.11 14.23 -3.56
N TRP A 391 -3.91 13.20 -3.84
CA TRP A 391 -3.48 11.95 -4.46
C TRP A 391 -3.78 11.87 -5.97
N ASN A 392 -4.30 12.95 -6.57
CA ASN A 392 -4.70 13.00 -7.98
C ASN A 392 -3.79 13.95 -8.78
N TRP A 393 -2.81 13.39 -9.50
CA TRP A 393 -1.89 14.19 -10.31
C TRP A 393 -2.56 14.97 -11.44
N LYS A 394 -3.68 14.47 -11.99
CA LYS A 394 -4.41 15.15 -13.08
C LYS A 394 -5.02 16.45 -12.61
N GLU A 395 -5.61 16.43 -11.42
CA GLU A 395 -6.17 17.63 -10.77
C GLU A 395 -5.07 18.61 -10.35
N ASN A 396 -3.94 18.09 -9.83
CA ASN A 396 -2.80 18.96 -9.52
C ASN A 396 -2.27 19.66 -10.78
N LEU A 397 -2.17 18.95 -11.91
CA LEU A 397 -1.71 19.53 -13.16
C LEU A 397 -2.73 20.49 -13.78
N SER A 398 -4.02 20.15 -13.80
CA SER A 398 -5.06 21.02 -14.37
C SER A 398 -5.09 22.37 -13.66
N ILE A 399 -4.97 22.40 -12.33
CA ILE A 399 -4.94 23.66 -11.59
C ILE A 399 -3.75 24.53 -11.99
N LYS A 400 -2.56 23.96 -12.15
CA LYS A 400 -1.38 24.71 -12.61
C LYS A 400 -1.61 25.28 -14.00
N MET A 401 -2.16 24.47 -14.90
CA MET A 401 -2.38 24.82 -16.29
C MET A 401 -3.55 25.78 -16.51
N ASP A 402 -4.60 25.71 -15.71
CA ASP A 402 -5.82 26.49 -15.93
C ASP A 402 -5.78 27.83 -15.17
N LYS A 403 -5.05 27.89 -14.05
CA LYS A 403 -5.01 29.07 -13.17
C LYS A 403 -3.64 29.77 -13.20
N LYS A 404 -2.59 29.07 -12.77
CA LYS A 404 -1.27 29.68 -12.55
C LYS A 404 -0.60 30.13 -13.85
N ILE A 405 -0.84 29.44 -14.97
CA ILE A 405 -0.24 29.85 -16.25
C ILE A 405 -0.66 31.24 -16.67
N SER A 406 -1.94 31.61 -16.45
CA SER A 406 -2.48 32.90 -16.87
C SER A 406 -1.83 34.03 -16.08
N ASP A 407 -1.70 33.87 -14.76
CA ASP A 407 -1.04 34.84 -13.88
C ASP A 407 0.42 35.08 -14.31
N LYS A 408 1.15 34.00 -14.65
CA LYS A 408 2.54 34.10 -15.09
C LYS A 408 2.67 34.73 -16.49
N LEU A 409 1.76 34.42 -17.40
CA LEU A 409 1.71 35.05 -18.73
C LEU A 409 1.38 36.54 -18.64
N ASP A 410 0.47 36.94 -17.76
CA ASP A 410 0.14 38.35 -17.54
C ASP A 410 1.33 39.12 -16.94
N ALA A 411 2.05 38.51 -15.99
CA ALA A 411 3.29 39.08 -15.45
C ALA A 411 4.35 39.26 -16.55
N ALA A 412 4.54 38.26 -17.41
CA ALA A 412 5.46 38.32 -18.55
C ALA A 412 5.06 39.41 -19.53
N LYS A 413 3.78 39.46 -19.89
CA LYS A 413 3.22 40.49 -20.77
C LYS A 413 3.50 41.89 -20.23
N LYS A 414 3.15 42.17 -18.97
CA LYS A 414 3.34 43.49 -18.34
C LYS A 414 4.82 43.92 -18.35
N TYR A 415 5.72 42.99 -18.06
CA TYR A 415 7.15 43.26 -18.07
C TYR A 415 7.68 43.56 -19.48
N LEU A 416 7.34 42.71 -20.45
CA LEU A 416 7.74 42.86 -21.85
C LEU A 416 7.20 44.15 -22.46
N GLU A 417 5.93 44.48 -22.23
CA GLU A 417 5.34 45.74 -22.70
C GLU A 417 6.04 46.97 -22.11
N LYS A 418 6.44 46.92 -20.83
CA LYS A 418 7.21 47.99 -20.20
C LYS A 418 8.56 48.19 -20.89
N LEU A 419 9.25 47.11 -21.27
CA LEU A 419 10.53 47.21 -21.98
C LEU A 419 10.36 47.70 -23.42
N LEU A 420 9.40 47.14 -24.17
CA LEU A 420 9.16 47.51 -25.56
C LEU A 420 8.72 48.97 -25.71
N LYS A 421 7.95 49.52 -24.75
CA LYS A 421 7.59 50.94 -24.76
C LYS A 421 8.80 51.88 -24.75
N LYS A 422 9.92 51.49 -24.11
CA LYS A 422 11.13 52.33 -24.03
C LYS A 422 11.80 52.53 -25.40
N CYS A 423 11.67 51.57 -26.30
CA CYS A 423 12.19 51.65 -27.67
C CYS A 423 11.11 51.95 -28.72
N ASN A 424 9.95 52.47 -28.29
CA ASN A 424 8.79 52.68 -29.17
C ASN A 424 8.43 51.42 -29.99
N TYR A 425 8.52 50.25 -29.36
CA TYR A 425 8.29 48.93 -29.96
C TYR A 425 9.20 48.58 -31.15
N SER A 426 10.28 49.34 -31.36
CA SER A 426 11.27 49.12 -32.41
C SER A 426 12.49 48.41 -31.83
N VAL A 427 12.41 47.08 -31.67
CA VAL A 427 13.55 46.27 -31.25
C VAL A 427 14.48 45.96 -32.43
N LYS A 428 15.78 45.90 -32.18
CA LYS A 428 16.75 45.49 -33.20
C LYS A 428 16.85 43.97 -33.28
N PRO A 429 17.10 43.40 -34.47
CA PRO A 429 17.45 42.00 -34.62
C PRO A 429 18.54 41.62 -33.62
N THR A 430 18.28 40.60 -32.82
CA THR A 430 19.20 40.11 -31.79
C THR A 430 19.03 38.61 -31.70
N GLU A 431 20.14 37.90 -31.53
CA GLU A 431 20.15 36.45 -31.39
C GLU A 431 20.92 36.06 -30.14
N GLN A 432 20.35 35.14 -29.37
CA GLN A 432 20.93 34.64 -28.14
C GLN A 432 20.81 33.11 -28.13
N LYS A 433 21.95 32.42 -28.10
CA LYS A 433 22.00 30.96 -28.13
C LYS A 433 22.06 30.39 -26.72
N GLU A 434 21.15 29.48 -26.40
CA GLU A 434 21.05 28.79 -25.11
C GLU A 434 20.96 27.28 -25.36
N GLY A 435 22.11 26.61 -25.31
CA GLY A 435 22.22 25.19 -25.68
C GLY A 435 21.80 24.91 -27.11
N ASN A 436 20.78 24.07 -27.27
CA ASN A 436 20.22 23.69 -28.57
C ASN A 436 19.22 24.69 -29.13
N LEU A 437 18.77 25.65 -28.32
CA LEU A 437 17.80 26.67 -28.73
C LEU A 437 18.51 27.97 -29.09
N THR A 438 17.96 28.67 -30.09
CA THR A 438 18.34 30.04 -30.43
C THR A 438 17.14 30.94 -30.22
N TYR A 439 17.27 31.93 -29.34
CA TYR A 439 16.23 32.92 -29.09
C TYR A 439 16.46 34.16 -29.95
N LYS A 440 15.40 34.60 -30.65
CA LYS A 440 15.42 35.79 -31.50
C LYS A 440 14.21 36.68 -31.22
N TRP A 441 14.22 37.94 -31.68
CA TRP A 441 13.02 38.75 -31.72
C TRP A 441 12.11 38.33 -32.89
N CYS A 442 11.55 37.12 -32.79
CA CYS A 442 10.62 36.53 -33.75
C CYS A 442 9.24 36.26 -33.11
N PRO A 443 8.18 36.08 -33.92
CA PRO A 443 6.86 35.75 -33.41
C PRO A 443 6.87 34.53 -32.47
N THR A 444 6.18 34.63 -31.33
CA THR A 444 5.92 33.51 -30.42
C THR A 444 4.71 32.69 -30.86
N THR A 445 4.72 31.39 -30.54
CA THR A 445 3.57 30.50 -30.65
C THR A 445 2.73 30.42 -29.37
N ILE A 446 3.19 31.03 -28.26
CA ILE A 446 2.48 31.05 -26.99
C ILE A 446 1.28 32.01 -27.10
N PRO A 447 0.02 31.53 -26.99
CA PRO A 447 -1.15 32.35 -27.29
C PRO A 447 -1.26 33.65 -26.49
N GLY A 448 -0.90 33.62 -25.20
CA GLY A 448 -1.02 34.78 -24.29
C GLY A 448 -0.01 35.92 -24.55
N LEU A 449 1.00 35.68 -25.39
CA LEU A 449 2.02 36.66 -25.76
C LEU A 449 1.96 37.05 -27.25
N SER A 450 1.12 36.36 -28.03
CA SER A 450 1.04 36.49 -29.49
C SER A 450 0.66 37.89 -29.99
N HIS A 451 0.00 38.72 -29.18
CA HIS A 451 -0.33 40.11 -29.55
C HIS A 451 0.92 40.98 -29.76
N LEU A 452 2.06 40.59 -29.18
CA LEU A 452 3.34 41.27 -29.37
C LEU A 452 4.03 40.89 -30.69
N ASN A 453 3.56 39.86 -31.40
CA ASN A 453 4.21 39.35 -32.62
C ASN A 453 4.36 40.40 -33.72
N ARG A 454 3.45 41.38 -33.77
CA ARG A 454 3.50 42.48 -34.76
C ARG A 454 4.73 43.39 -34.63
N TYR A 455 5.45 43.32 -33.52
CA TYR A 455 6.63 44.12 -33.24
C TYR A 455 7.95 43.37 -33.44
N MET A 456 7.89 42.11 -33.86
CA MET A 456 9.06 41.23 -33.96
C MET A 456 9.71 41.36 -35.35
N PRO A 457 10.97 41.82 -35.47
CA PRO A 457 11.64 42.08 -36.74
C PRO A 457 12.15 40.82 -37.45
N GLN A 458 12.24 39.68 -36.77
CA GLN A 458 12.83 38.45 -37.30
C GLN A 458 11.78 37.35 -37.47
N LYS A 459 12.13 36.31 -38.24
CA LYS A 459 11.34 35.08 -38.37
C LYS A 459 12.01 33.94 -37.59
N ALA A 460 11.23 32.93 -37.24
CA ALA A 460 11.78 31.67 -36.75
C ALA A 460 12.14 30.81 -37.97
N ASP A 461 13.41 30.41 -38.07
CA ASP A 461 13.93 29.72 -39.24
C ASP A 461 13.63 28.20 -39.21
N ASN A 462 13.41 27.64 -38.03
CA ASN A 462 13.09 26.24 -37.77
C ASN A 462 12.55 26.07 -36.33
N SER A 463 12.29 24.82 -35.91
CA SER A 463 11.75 24.52 -34.58
C SER A 463 12.70 24.80 -33.41
N SER A 464 14.01 24.87 -33.62
CA SER A 464 15.00 25.22 -32.58
C SER A 464 15.21 26.73 -32.42
N VAL A 465 14.64 27.55 -33.32
CA VAL A 465 14.55 29.00 -33.16
C VAL A 465 13.25 29.35 -32.43
N LYS A 466 13.36 29.96 -31.23
CA LYS A 466 12.22 30.35 -30.39
C LYS A 466 12.21 31.87 -30.14
N SER A 467 11.07 32.40 -29.72
CA SER A 467 10.92 33.83 -29.46
C SER A 467 11.61 34.23 -28.16
N LEU A 468 12.24 35.41 -28.13
CA LEU A 468 12.71 36.03 -26.88
C LEU A 468 11.59 36.29 -25.88
N LEU A 469 10.34 36.39 -26.34
CA LEU A 469 9.16 36.44 -25.48
C LEU A 469 8.99 35.13 -24.69
N ASP A 470 9.31 33.98 -25.31
CA ASP A 470 9.23 32.66 -24.68
C ASP A 470 10.30 32.52 -23.59
N ALA A 471 11.52 32.99 -23.86
CA ALA A 471 12.63 32.98 -22.90
C ALA A 471 12.29 33.77 -21.63
N GLU A 472 11.63 34.93 -21.78
CA GLU A 472 11.17 35.73 -20.65
C GLU A 472 10.12 34.99 -19.81
N PHE A 473 9.14 34.34 -20.45
CA PHE A 473 8.16 33.50 -19.73
C PHE A 473 8.84 32.34 -18.96
N ILE A 474 9.80 31.66 -19.57
CA ILE A 474 10.57 30.57 -18.94
C ILE A 474 11.39 31.09 -17.74
N LYS A 475 11.91 32.31 -17.80
CA LYS A 475 12.78 32.88 -16.75
C LYS A 475 12.01 33.51 -15.60
N LEU A 476 10.90 34.22 -15.87
CA LEU A 476 9.97 34.75 -14.85
C LEU A 476 9.51 33.70 -13.88
N TYR A 477 9.35 32.51 -14.42
CA TYR A 477 9.02 31.35 -13.67
C TYR A 477 10.13 30.94 -12.66
N ASN A 478 11.40 30.99 -13.05
CA ASN A 478 12.55 30.73 -12.18
C ASN A 478 12.94 31.94 -11.30
N GLY A 479 12.01 32.86 -11.01
CA GLY A 479 12.22 33.96 -10.06
C GLY A 479 13.03 35.16 -10.59
N GLY A 480 13.03 35.44 -11.90
CA GLY A 480 13.71 36.62 -12.42
C GLY A 480 13.37 36.95 -13.87
N HIS A 481 14.06 37.92 -14.44
CA HIS A 481 13.86 38.32 -15.84
C HIS A 481 15.02 37.84 -16.71
N TYR A 482 14.72 37.41 -17.94
CA TYR A 482 15.74 37.03 -18.91
C TYR A 482 16.32 38.28 -19.57
N LEU A 483 15.45 39.20 -19.93
CA LEU A 483 15.79 40.54 -20.39
C LEU A 483 15.95 41.45 -19.17
N SER A 484 17.05 42.20 -19.07
CA SER A 484 17.24 43.19 -18.01
C SER A 484 16.84 44.60 -18.46
N ASN A 485 17.03 44.92 -19.75
CA ASN A 485 16.65 46.19 -20.35
C ASN A 485 16.51 46.08 -21.87
N ILE A 486 15.76 47.03 -22.44
CA ILE A 486 15.83 47.40 -23.86
C ILE A 486 16.04 48.91 -23.88
N ASP A 487 17.12 49.37 -24.50
CA ASP A 487 17.42 50.80 -24.59
C ASP A 487 16.53 51.51 -25.61
N SER A 488 16.58 52.84 -25.66
CA SER A 488 15.78 53.65 -26.59
C SER A 488 16.08 53.36 -28.07
N ASN A 489 17.24 52.75 -28.36
CA ASN A 489 17.67 52.38 -29.71
C ASN A 489 17.27 50.95 -30.08
N GLY A 490 16.53 50.26 -29.20
CA GLY A 490 16.07 48.88 -29.42
C GLY A 490 17.11 47.80 -29.15
N ASN A 491 18.26 48.13 -28.53
CA ASN A 491 19.25 47.13 -28.15
C ASN A 491 18.82 46.44 -26.84
N ALA A 492 18.76 45.11 -26.86
CA ALA A 492 18.41 44.30 -25.69
C ALA A 492 19.65 43.97 -24.84
N THR A 493 19.48 43.98 -23.51
CA THR A 493 20.48 43.49 -22.55
C THR A 493 19.95 42.25 -21.86
N PHE A 494 20.76 41.19 -21.80
CA PHE A 494 20.38 39.89 -21.25
C PHE A 494 21.03 39.65 -19.89
N LYS A 495 20.33 38.95 -19.01
CA LYS A 495 20.85 38.48 -17.73
C LYS A 495 21.13 36.98 -17.83
N ASN A 496 22.40 36.62 -18.10
CA ASN A 496 22.80 35.23 -18.35
C ASN A 496 23.20 34.45 -17.08
N TYR A 497 23.34 35.13 -15.94
CA TYR A 497 23.61 34.52 -14.64
C TYR A 497 23.03 35.32 -13.47
N GLU A 498 22.79 34.64 -12.35
CA GLU A 498 22.56 35.26 -11.03
C GLU A 498 23.79 35.05 -10.18
N GLU A 499 24.17 36.03 -9.37
CA GLU A 499 25.27 35.89 -8.44
C GLU A 499 24.71 35.77 -7.03
N TYR A 500 24.92 34.61 -6.39
CA TYR A 500 24.51 34.36 -5.02
C TYR A 500 25.74 33.97 -4.19
N LYS A 501 26.06 34.78 -3.18
CA LYS A 501 27.25 34.59 -2.32
C LYS A 501 28.56 34.38 -3.11
N GLY A 502 28.76 35.14 -4.19
CA GLY A 502 29.96 35.09 -5.04
C GLY A 502 29.99 33.93 -6.05
N ILE A 503 28.92 33.11 -6.14
CA ILE A 503 28.80 32.04 -7.12
C ILE A 503 27.90 32.52 -8.26
N LYS A 504 28.43 32.52 -9.49
CA LYS A 504 27.65 32.78 -10.71
C LYS A 504 26.88 31.53 -11.11
N ILE A 505 25.56 31.59 -10.98
CA ILE A 505 24.62 30.56 -11.41
C ILE A 505 24.16 30.93 -12.82
N TYR A 506 24.82 30.36 -13.82
CA TYR A 506 24.47 30.54 -15.23
C TYR A 506 23.16 29.82 -15.53
N TYR A 507 22.16 30.55 -16.03
CA TYR A 507 20.82 30.01 -16.30
C TYR A 507 20.77 29.07 -17.52
N VAL A 508 21.87 29.07 -18.29
CA VAL A 508 22.11 28.32 -19.54
C VAL A 508 21.88 26.83 -19.38
N LYS A 509 22.17 26.24 -18.21
CA LYS A 509 22.03 24.78 -18.00
C LYS A 509 20.59 24.29 -17.75
N LYS A 510 19.62 25.21 -17.56
CA LYS A 510 18.19 24.88 -17.29
C LYS A 510 17.27 25.08 -18.49
N ILE A 511 17.75 25.77 -19.53
CA ILE A 511 16.99 26.11 -20.75
C ILE A 511 17.55 25.34 -21.96
N SER A 512 18.85 25.02 -21.95
CA SER A 512 19.57 24.33 -23.02
C SER A 512 19.05 22.94 -23.38
N ASP A 513 18.40 22.27 -22.44
CA ASP A 513 18.02 20.85 -22.53
C ASP A 513 16.51 20.68 -22.85
N ILE A 514 15.82 21.80 -23.11
CA ILE A 514 14.41 21.86 -23.53
C ILE A 514 14.33 21.66 -25.05
N ASN A 515 14.54 20.44 -25.52
CA ASN A 515 14.08 20.03 -26.87
C ASN A 515 12.62 19.54 -26.76
N GLU A 516 11.83 19.57 -27.84
CA GLU A 516 10.39 19.16 -27.84
C GLU A 516 10.11 17.74 -27.27
#